data_AF-A0A7H1DXM2-F1
#
_entry.id   AF-A0A7H1DXM2-F1
#
_cell.length_a   1.000
_cell.length_b   1.000
_cell.length_c   1.000
_cell.angle_alpha   90.00
_cell.angle_beta   90.00
_cell.angle_gamma   90.00
#
_symmetry.space_group_name_H-M   'P 1'
#
loop_
_entity.id
_entity.type
_entity.pdbx_description
1 polymer ?
#
loop_
_entity_poly.entity_id
_entity_poly.type
_entity_poly.pdbx_seq_one_letter_code
_entity_poly.pdbx_strand_id
1 'polypeptide(L)' 'MKISDLKPGQKVSINGTLAEYLGIQKVRIPNIGKAEKSVFKCEGIDSYKYYNLRKVLKRLKVRK' A
#
# COMPACT_ATOMS: atom_id res chain seq x y z
N MET A 1 10.91 3.56 -6.29
CA MET A 1 11.03 3.66 -4.82
C MET A 1 10.76 2.31 -4.21
N LYS A 2 11.50 1.93 -3.16
CA LYS A 2 11.14 0.74 -2.38
C LYS A 2 10.04 1.14 -1.38
N ILE A 3 9.23 0.19 -0.96
CA ILE A 3 8.24 0.42 0.11
C ILE A 3 8.91 0.82 1.42
N SER A 4 10.13 0.34 1.63
CA SER A 4 10.99 0.72 2.74
C SER A 4 11.27 2.21 2.81
N ASP A 5 11.25 2.91 1.67
CA ASP A 5 11.43 4.36 1.59
C ASP A 5 10.11 5.13 1.77
N LEU A 6 8.97 4.45 1.68
CA LEU A 6 7.67 5.09 1.85
C LEU A 6 7.40 5.29 3.34
N LYS A 7 7.12 6.54 3.69
CA LYS A 7 6.68 6.90 5.04
C LYS A 7 5.16 6.80 5.15
N PRO A 8 4.61 6.35 6.30
CA PRO A 8 3.19 6.48 6.57
C PRO A 8 2.74 7.95 6.37
N GLY A 9 1.60 8.16 5.74
CA GLY A 9 1.09 9.48 5.34
C GLY A 9 1.62 9.99 3.99
N GLN A 10 2.53 9.26 3.33
CA GLN A 10 3.03 9.66 2.02
C GLN A 10 2.03 9.33 0.91
N LYS A 11 1.68 10.35 0.11
CA LYS A 11 0.85 10.17 -1.09
C LYS A 11 1.65 9.56 -2.23
N VAL A 12 1.13 8.51 -2.83
CA VAL A 12 1.71 7.79 -3.97
C VAL A 12 0.67 7.62 -5.07
N SER A 13 1.13 7.43 -6.31
CA SER A 13 0.24 7.02 -7.40
C SER A 13 0.37 5.52 -7.65
N ILE A 14 -0.73 4.79 -7.43
CA ILE A 14 -0.83 3.36 -7.70
C ILE A 14 -1.69 3.18 -8.94
N ASN A 15 -1.05 2.82 -10.06
CA ASN A 15 -1.74 2.57 -11.33
C ASN A 15 -2.63 3.74 -11.81
N GLY A 16 -2.17 4.98 -11.60
CA GLY A 16 -2.92 6.19 -11.95
C GLY A 16 -3.89 6.68 -10.86
N THR A 17 -4.19 5.87 -9.85
CA THR A 17 -5.00 6.28 -8.70
C THR A 17 -4.10 6.87 -7.61
N LEU A 18 -4.46 8.04 -7.08
CA LEU A 18 -3.81 8.60 -5.89
C LEU A 18 -4.18 7.76 -4.67
N ALA A 19 -3.18 7.39 -3.88
CA ALA A 19 -3.37 6.66 -2.66
C ALA A 19 -2.36 7.09 -1.60
N GLU A 20 -2.79 7.19 -0.36
CA GLU A 20 -1.94 7.45 0.78
C GLU A 20 -1.42 6.13 1.35
N TYR A 21 -0.10 6.05 1.57
CA TYR A 21 0.49 4.90 2.23
C TYR A 21 0.26 4.99 3.72
N LEU A 22 -0.44 4.01 4.30
CA LEU A 22 -0.72 3.94 5.74
C LEU A 22 0.29 3.07 6.51
N GLY A 23 1.31 2.54 5.84
CA GLY A 23 2.30 1.67 6.45
C GLY A 23 2.02 0.19 6.27
N ILE A 24 2.79 -0.62 6.99
CA ILE A 24 2.65 -2.07 7.03
C ILE A 24 1.73 -2.42 8.19
N GLN A 25 0.64 -3.13 7.91
CA GLN A 25 -0.26 -3.64 8.94
C GLN A 25 -0.33 -5.16 8.89
N LYS A 26 -0.48 -5.77 10.06
CA LYS A 26 -0.79 -7.20 10.19
C LYS A 26 -2.27 -7.41 9.95
N VAL A 27 -2.62 -7.90 8.78
CA VAL A 27 -4.00 -8.27 8.46
C VAL A 27 -4.22 -9.75 8.63
N ARG A 28 -5.40 -10.13 9.08
CA ARG A 28 -5.82 -11.52 9.16
C ARG A 28 -6.36 -11.93 7.80
N ILE A 29 -5.73 -12.91 7.18
CA ILE A 29 -6.17 -13.50 5.92
C ILE A 29 -6.80 -14.85 6.24
N PRO A 30 -8.07 -15.09 5.84
CA PRO A 30 -8.69 -16.40 6.01
C PRO A 30 -7.82 -17.48 5.33
N ASN A 31 -7.71 -18.64 5.97
CA ASN A 31 -6.91 -19.80 5.55
C ASN A 31 -5.37 -19.63 5.52
N ILE A 32 -4.82 -18.45 5.76
CA ILE A 32 -3.35 -18.22 5.80
C ILE A 32 -2.89 -17.81 7.21
N GLY A 33 -3.74 -17.13 7.99
CA GLY A 33 -3.39 -16.62 9.31
C GLY A 33 -3.12 -15.11 9.29
N LYS A 34 -2.11 -14.65 10.05
CA LYS A 34 -1.74 -13.22 10.10
C LYS A 34 -0.59 -12.97 9.13
N ALA A 35 -0.75 -11.99 8.25
CA ALA A 35 0.30 -11.60 7.30
C ALA A 35 0.47 -10.09 7.26
N GLU A 36 1.71 -9.67 7.06
CA GLU A 36 2.06 -8.26 6.91
C GLU A 36 1.76 -7.79 5.48
N LYS A 37 0.93 -6.75 5.37
CA LYS A 37 0.56 -6.12 4.11
C LYS A 37 0.85 -4.64 4.17
N SER A 38 1.29 -4.09 3.04
CA SER A 38 1.27 -2.65 2.83
C SER A 38 -0.17 -2.21 2.62
N VAL A 39 -0.60 -1.24 3.41
CA VAL A 39 -1.95 -0.67 3.35
C VAL A 39 -1.90 0.69 2.67
N PHE A 40 -2.80 0.88 1.71
CA PHE A 40 -2.95 2.15 1.02
C PHE A 40 -4.41 2.58 1.06
N LYS A 41 -4.66 3.83 1.44
CA LYS A 41 -5.97 4.47 1.38
C LYS A 41 -6.10 5.18 0.04
N CYS A 42 -7.05 4.81 -0.81
CA CYS A 42 -7.25 5.54 -2.05
C CYS A 42 -7.84 6.93 -1.76
N GLU A 43 -7.33 7.95 -2.44
CA GLU A 43 -7.88 9.30 -2.33
C GLU A 43 -9.12 9.39 -3.22
N GLY A 44 -10.25 9.83 -2.66
CA GLY A 44 -11.53 9.99 -3.37
C GLY A 44 -12.50 8.80 -3.30
N ILE A 45 -12.06 7.64 -2.81
CA ILE A 45 -12.92 6.49 -2.52
C ILE A 45 -12.47 5.96 -1.17
N ASP A 46 -13.37 5.87 -0.17
CA ASP A 46 -13.05 5.34 1.16
C ASP A 46 -12.83 3.81 1.10
N SER A 47 -11.77 3.44 0.41
CA SER A 47 -11.43 2.07 0.05
C SER A 47 -9.94 1.85 0.28
N TYR A 48 -9.67 0.77 0.98
CA TYR A 48 -8.32 0.36 1.36
C TYR A 48 -7.84 -0.72 0.40
N LYS A 49 -6.65 -0.51 -0.16
CA LYS A 49 -5.95 -1.51 -0.96
C LYS A 49 -4.85 -2.15 -0.11
N TYR A 50 -4.95 -3.46 0.02
CA TYR A 50 -3.98 -4.28 0.73
C TYR A 50 -3.13 -5.03 -0.27
N TYR A 51 -1.82 -4.89 -0.15
CA TYR A 51 -0.91 -5.56 -1.04
C TYR A 51 0.22 -6.26 -0.28
N ASN A 52 0.73 -7.34 -0.86
CA ASN A 52 1.94 -7.98 -0.37
C ASN A 52 3.13 -7.04 -0.55
N LEU A 53 4.01 -6.99 0.45
CA LEU A 53 5.25 -6.21 0.44
C LEU A 53 6.04 -6.39 -0.86
N ARG A 54 6.15 -7.64 -1.37
CA ARG A 54 6.87 -7.94 -2.62
C ARG A 54 6.17 -7.44 -3.90
N LYS A 55 4.84 -7.36 -3.92
CA LYS A 55 4.04 -7.10 -5.14
C LYS A 55 3.88 -5.61 -5.42
N VAL A 56 3.85 -4.80 -4.37
CA VAL A 56 3.73 -3.32 -4.42
C VAL A 56 4.94 -2.67 -5.09
N LEU A 57 6.13 -3.19 -4.84
CA LEU A 57 7.40 -2.67 -5.36
C LEU A 57 7.41 -2.54 -6.88
N LYS A 58 6.69 -3.41 -7.59
CA LYS A 58 6.59 -3.39 -9.06
C LYS A 58 5.57 -2.37 -9.59
N ARG A 59 4.64 -1.87 -8.76
CA ARG A 59 3.49 -1.06 -9.21
C ARG A 59 3.49 0.39 -8.70
N LEU A 60 4.42 0.76 -7.83
CA LEU A 60 4.54 2.14 -7.33
C LEU A 60 5.28 3.02 -8.32
N LYS A 61 4.62 4.08 -8.79
CA LYS A 61 5.26 5.24 -9.42
C LYS A 61 5.06 6.44 -8.51
N VAL A 62 6.15 6.97 -7.97
CA VAL A 62 6.10 8.22 -7.21
C VAL A 62 6.14 9.37 -8.20
N ARG A 63 5.12 10.24 -8.17
CA ARG A 63 5.19 11.53 -8.85
C ARG A 63 6.20 12.39 -8.10
N LYS A 64 7.14 12.93 -8.86
CA LYS A 64 8.19 13.84 -8.40
C LYS A 64 7.60 15.21 -8.10
#